data_AF-A0A7C7HM87-F1
#
_entry.id   AF-A0A7C7HM87-F1
#
_cell.length_a   1.000
_cell.length_b   1.000
_cell.length_c   1.000
_cell.angle_alpha   90.00
_cell.angle_beta   90.00
_cell.angle_gamma   90.00
#
_symmetry.space_group_name_H-M   'P 1'
#
loop_
_entity.id
_entity.type
_entity.pdbx_description
1 polymer ?
#
loop_
_entity_poly.entity_id
_entity_poly.type
_entity_poly.pdbx_seq_one_letter_code
_entity_poly.pdbx_strand_id
1 'polypeptide(L)'
;TTRVGMEIVNFVRLGMKPMDAIQSATIVGAELLQISNKTGTVEVGKEADLIVITKNPLEDIRTIQDVVFVMSNGQIGLNRLPFGKD
;
A
#
# COMPACT_ATOMS: atom_id res chain seq x y z
N THR A 1 -17.62 1.23 6.11
CA THR A 1 -16.60 0.16 6.06
C THR A 1 -15.28 0.81 6.44
N THR A 2 -14.46 0.19 7.28
CA THR A 2 -13.13 0.75 7.63
C THR A 2 -12.22 0.55 6.41
N ARG A 3 -11.53 1.60 5.96
CA ARG A 3 -10.57 1.50 4.82
C ARG A 3 -9.25 0.94 5.35
N VAL A 4 -8.54 0.13 4.57
CA VAL A 4 -7.22 -0.45 4.96
C VAL A 4 -6.26 0.60 5.54
N GLY A 5 -6.21 1.80 4.95
CA GLY A 5 -5.37 2.89 5.46
C GLY A 5 -5.71 3.33 6.90
N MET A 6 -6.98 3.26 7.32
CA MET A 6 -7.39 3.53 8.71
C MET A 6 -6.90 2.44 9.67
N GLU A 7 -6.90 1.18 9.24
CA GLU A 7 -6.43 0.06 10.06
C GLU A 7 -4.92 0.17 10.31
N ILE A 8 -4.14 0.46 9.26
CA ILE A 8 -2.70 0.71 9.36
C ILE A 8 -2.41 1.84 10.36
N VAL A 9 -3.13 2.96 10.27
CA VAL A 9 -2.99 4.09 11.21
C VAL A 9 -3.32 3.67 12.65
N ASN A 10 -4.36 2.86 12.84
CA ASN A 10 -4.74 2.36 14.15
C ASN A 10 -3.70 1.39 14.74
N PHE A 11 -3.08 0.53 13.94
CA PHE A 11 -2.01 -0.34 14.41
C PHE A 11 -0.82 0.45 14.94
N VAL A 12 -0.41 1.51 14.25
CA VAL A 12 0.64 2.40 14.74
C VAL A 12 0.23 3.11 16.02
N ARG A 13 -1.03 3.58 16.12
CA ARG A 13 -1.57 4.16 17.36
C ARG A 13 -1.56 3.18 18.54
N LEU A 14 -1.67 1.89 18.27
CA LEU A 14 -1.60 0.82 19.26
C LEU A 14 -0.16 0.36 19.57
N GLY A 15 0.85 1.01 18.98
CA GLY A 15 2.28 0.78 19.29
C GLY A 15 3.05 -0.03 18.26
N MET A 16 2.43 -0.44 17.15
CA MET A 16 3.15 -1.09 16.04
C MET A 16 4.08 -0.10 15.33
N LYS A 17 5.25 -0.56 14.85
CA LYS A 17 6.12 0.31 14.04
C LYS A 17 5.45 0.61 12.69
N PRO A 18 5.66 1.80 12.10
CA PRO A 18 5.07 2.15 10.80
C PRO A 18 5.33 1.13 9.69
N MET A 19 6.57 0.62 9.59
CA MET A 19 6.92 -0.38 8.58
C MET A 19 6.18 -1.70 8.81
N ASP A 20 6.12 -2.19 10.05
CA ASP A 20 5.42 -3.43 10.39
C ASP A 20 3.91 -3.31 10.06
N ALA A 21 3.31 -2.14 10.32
CA ALA A 21 1.91 -1.87 9.98
C ALA A 21 1.68 -1.89 8.45
N ILE A 22 2.60 -1.34 7.66
CA ILE A 22 2.54 -1.42 6.19
C ILE A 22 2.67 -2.88 5.73
N GLN A 23 3.63 -3.63 6.29
CA GLN A 23 3.85 -5.04 5.97
C GLN A 23 2.64 -5.91 6.31
N SER A 24 1.92 -5.59 7.38
CA SER A 24 0.68 -6.28 7.78
C SER A 24 -0.39 -6.23 6.69
N ALA A 25 -0.43 -5.13 5.92
CA ALA A 25 -1.36 -4.91 4.83
C ALA A 25 -0.82 -5.31 3.45
N THR A 26 0.41 -5.85 3.37
CA THR A 26 1.04 -6.25 2.10
C THR A 26 1.57 -7.69 2.18
N ILE A 27 2.86 -7.87 2.45
CA ILE A 27 3.53 -9.17 2.40
C ILE A 27 2.96 -10.16 3.40
N VAL A 28 2.62 -9.73 4.63
CA VAL A 28 2.06 -10.63 5.65
C VAL A 28 0.71 -11.19 5.20
N GLY A 29 -0.14 -10.36 4.59
CA GLY A 29 -1.40 -10.81 4.01
C GLY A 29 -1.20 -11.78 2.84
N ALA A 30 -0.23 -11.50 1.98
CA ALA A 30 0.10 -12.37 0.85
C ALA A 30 0.67 -13.72 1.30
N GLU A 31 1.49 -13.76 2.35
CA GLU A 31 2.01 -14.99 2.96
C GLU A 31 0.88 -15.81 3.60
N LEU A 32 -0.01 -15.16 4.36
CA LEU A 32 -1.16 -15.81 5.00
C LEU A 32 -2.07 -16.51 3.97
N LEU A 33 -2.23 -15.88 2.80
CA LEU A 33 -3.02 -16.40 1.69
C LEU A 33 -2.24 -17.33 0.74
N GLN A 34 -0.97 -17.61 1.01
CA GLN A 34 -0.08 -18.42 0.16
C GLN A 34 0.06 -17.90 -1.29
N ILE A 35 0.04 -16.59 -1.46
CA ILE A 35 0.19 -15.89 -2.75
C ILE A 35 1.38 -14.91 -2.76
N SER A 36 2.31 -15.03 -1.80
CA SER A 36 3.49 -14.16 -1.69
C SER A 36 4.45 -14.26 -2.89
N ASN A 37 4.35 -15.32 -3.69
CA ASN A 37 5.05 -15.44 -4.97
C ASN A 37 4.41 -14.60 -6.10
N LYS A 38 3.18 -14.10 -5.91
CA LYS A 38 2.45 -13.30 -6.89
C LYS A 38 2.39 -11.81 -6.53
N THR A 39 2.16 -11.47 -5.27
CA THR A 39 1.96 -10.07 -4.83
C THR A 39 2.50 -9.83 -3.41
N GLY A 40 2.36 -8.61 -2.90
CA GLY A 40 2.71 -8.22 -1.52
C GLY A 40 4.07 -7.55 -1.35
N THR A 41 4.95 -7.57 -2.36
CA THR A 41 6.20 -6.80 -2.41
C THR A 41 6.43 -6.26 -3.82
N VAL A 42 7.31 -5.25 -3.93
CA VAL A 42 7.74 -4.68 -5.21
C VAL A 42 9.02 -5.40 -5.66
N GLU A 43 8.85 -6.46 -6.45
CA GLU A 43 9.94 -7.31 -6.95
C GLU A 43 9.66 -7.75 -8.40
N VAL A 44 10.72 -8.02 -9.16
CA VAL A 44 10.59 -8.49 -10.56
C VAL A 44 9.85 -9.83 -10.61
N GLY A 45 8.89 -9.93 -11.52
CA GLY A 45 8.09 -11.15 -11.74
C GLY A 45 6.80 -11.23 -10.93
N LYS A 46 6.54 -10.27 -10.02
CA LYS A 46 5.26 -10.15 -9.30
C LYS A 46 4.24 -9.32 -10.09
N GLU A 47 2.97 -9.49 -9.73
CA GLU A 47 1.86 -8.69 -10.24
C GLU A 47 2.09 -7.21 -9.91
N ALA A 48 1.76 -6.34 -10.87
CA ALA A 48 1.97 -4.91 -10.73
C ALA A 48 0.83 -4.27 -9.91
N ASP A 49 0.83 -4.55 -8.61
CA ASP A 49 -0.06 -3.98 -7.61
C ASP A 49 0.67 -2.89 -6.81
N LEU A 50 0.27 -1.64 -7.00
CA LEU A 50 1.00 -0.49 -6.46
C LEU A 50 0.04 0.59 -5.99
N ILE A 51 0.38 1.22 -4.86
CA ILE A 51 -0.16 2.51 -4.47
C ILE A 51 0.97 3.54 -4.42
N VAL A 52 0.65 4.80 -4.71
CA VAL A 52 1.59 5.92 -4.53
C VAL A 52 0.97 6.97 -3.65
N ILE A 53 1.78 7.50 -2.75
CA ILE A 53 1.50 8.60 -1.84
C ILE A 53 2.60 9.66 -1.99
N THR A 54 2.31 10.89 -1.58
CA THR A 54 3.20 12.05 -1.84
C THR A 54 4.16 12.37 -0.69
N LYS A 55 4.03 11.69 0.45
CA LYS A 55 4.88 11.89 1.64
C LYS A 55 5.38 10.55 2.18
N ASN A 56 6.41 10.60 3.01
CA ASN A 56 7.00 9.42 3.63
C ASN A 56 6.05 8.85 4.72
N PRO A 57 5.49 7.64 4.56
CA PRO A 57 4.60 7.04 5.55
C PRO A 57 5.32 6.57 6.82
N LEU A 58 6.66 6.48 6.80
CA LEU A 58 7.45 6.10 7.97
C LEU A 58 7.63 7.26 8.95
N GLU A 59 7.52 8.50 8.46
CA GLU A 59 7.54 9.72 9.29
C GLU A 59 6.12 10.08 9.77
N ASP A 60 5.12 9.95 8.90
CA ASP A 60 3.71 10.14 9.26
C ASP A 60 2.82 9.12 8.55
N ILE A 61 2.42 8.08 9.30
CA ILE A 61 1.62 6.97 8.80
C ILE A 61 0.25 7.41 8.26
N ARG A 62 -0.29 8.55 8.71
CA ARG A 62 -1.61 9.04 8.27
C ARG A 62 -1.66 9.33 6.78
N THR A 63 -0.49 9.62 6.18
CA THR A 63 -0.33 9.84 4.73
C THR A 63 -0.86 8.69 3.89
N ILE A 64 -0.87 7.45 4.40
CA ILE A 64 -1.33 6.28 3.62
C ILE A 64 -2.81 6.35 3.22
N GLN A 65 -3.57 7.27 3.83
CA GLN A 65 -4.98 7.52 3.48
C GLN A 65 -5.14 8.39 2.23
N ASP A 66 -4.10 9.15 1.85
CA ASP A 66 -4.10 10.11 0.75
C ASP A 66 -3.37 9.55 -0.49
N VAL A 67 -3.89 8.44 -1.00
CA VAL A 67 -3.35 7.77 -2.20
C VAL A 67 -3.65 8.61 -3.45
N VAL A 68 -2.60 8.86 -4.25
CA VAL A 68 -2.67 9.63 -5.50
C VAL A 68 -2.64 8.75 -6.75
N PHE A 69 -2.20 7.51 -6.63
CA PHE A 69 -2.17 6.56 -7.74
C PHE A 69 -2.43 5.14 -7.23
N VAL A 70 -3.21 4.38 -8.00
CA VAL A 70 -3.47 2.95 -7.76
C VAL A 70 -3.33 2.21 -9.08
N MET A 71 -2.46 1.20 -9.09
CA MET A 71 -2.36 0.19 -10.13
C MET A 71 -2.72 -1.16 -9.53
N SER A 72 -3.51 -1.95 -10.24
CA SER A 72 -3.80 -3.34 -9.88
C SER A 72 -3.63 -4.23 -11.10
N ASN A 73 -2.83 -5.28 -10.95
CA ASN A 73 -2.47 -6.20 -12.03
C ASN A 73 -2.08 -5.48 -13.34
N GLY A 74 -1.28 -4.41 -13.23
CA GLY A 74 -0.82 -3.61 -14.38
C GLY A 74 -1.83 -2.61 -14.94
N GLN A 75 -3.08 -2.57 -14.43
CA GLN A 75 -4.10 -1.62 -14.86
C GLN A 75 -4.21 -0.45 -13.88
N ILE A 76 -4.28 0.76 -14.41
CA ILE A 76 -4.42 1.97 -13.61
C ILE A 76 -5.90 2.14 -13.23
N GLY A 77 -6.20 2.00 -11.94
CA GLY A 77 -7.53 2.24 -11.37
C GLY A 77 -7.72 3.66 -10.82
N LEU A 78 -6.63 4.34 -10.48
CA LEU A 78 -6.64 5.73 -10.03
C LEU A 78 -5.36 6.43 -10.50
N ASN A 79 -5.50 7.60 -11.11
CA ASN A 79 -4.38 8.50 -11.39
C ASN A 79 -4.76 9.95 -11.09
N ARG A 80 -4.19 10.49 -10.01
CA ARG A 80 -4.28 11.92 -9.62
C ARG A 80 -2.94 12.62 -9.74
N LEU A 81 -1.94 11.97 -10.36
CA LEU A 81 -0.65 12.60 -10.60
C LEU A 81 -0.83 13.77 -11.59
N PRO A 82 -0.13 14.90 -11.39
CA PRO A 82 -0.30 16.09 -12.21
C PRO A 82 0.34 15.98 -13.61
N PHE A 83 0.95 14.84 -13.93
CA PHE A 83 1.63 14.53 -15.19
C PHE A 83 1.12 13.19 -15.75
N GLY A 84 1.07 13.05 -17.08
CA GLY A 84 0.55 11.85 -17.75
C GLY A 84 -0.98 11.85 -18.00
N LYS A 85 -1.61 13.03 -18.01
CA LYS A 85 -2.91 13.22 -18.66
C LYS A 85 -2.63 13.66 -20.10
N ASP A 86 -2.59 12.72 -21.02
CA ASP A 86 -2.85 13.01 -22.43
C ASP A 86 -4.36 13.12 -22.66
#